data_AF-A0A1D2R8J4-F1
#
_entry.id   AF-A0A1D2R8J4-F1
#
_cell.length_a   1.000
_cell.length_b   1.000
_cell.length_c   1.000
_cell.angle_alpha   90.00
_cell.angle_beta   90.00
_cell.angle_gamma   90.00
#
_symmetry.space_group_name_H-M   'P 1'
#
loop_
_entity.id
_entity.type
_entity.pdbx_description
1 polymer ?
#
loop_
_entity_poly.entity_id
_entity_poly.type
_entity_poly.pdbx_seq_one_letter_code
_entity_poly.pdbx_strand_id
1 'polypeptide(L)'
;MNIPKIEVKTLGVDEMKVKGINRICTVLLDLDRGLTLGIIKRKTADRLRTLIKKVREKGINLDPNLIVRDLYNKWDTVLKEEFGDAVTIAVD
;
A
#
# COMPACT_ATOMS: atom_id res chain seq x y z
N MET A 1 -9.96 -12.67 -20.58
CA MET A 1 -9.63 -11.54 -19.69
C MET A 1 -9.80 -12.02 -18.26
N ASN A 2 -8.73 -12.02 -17.45
CA ASN A 2 -8.85 -12.23 -16.01
C ASN A 2 -9.33 -10.90 -15.42
N ILE A 3 -10.62 -10.82 -15.12
CA ILE A 3 -11.14 -9.69 -14.35
C ILE A 3 -10.53 -9.80 -12.95
N PRO A 4 -9.82 -8.77 -12.46
CA PRO A 4 -9.28 -8.80 -11.11
C PRO A 4 -10.42 -9.00 -10.10
N LYS A 5 -10.24 -9.95 -9.17
CA LYS A 5 -11.31 -10.39 -8.26
C LYS A 5 -11.67 -9.33 -7.21
N ILE A 6 -10.76 -8.39 -6.96
CA ILE A 6 -10.84 -7.41 -5.89
C ILE A 6 -10.34 -6.09 -6.44
N GLU A 7 -11.16 -5.05 -6.37
CA GLU A 7 -10.78 -3.68 -6.65
C GLU A 7 -10.59 -2.91 -5.34
N VAL A 8 -9.49 -2.18 -5.22
CA VAL A 8 -9.14 -1.31 -4.09
C VAL A 8 -9.09 0.12 -4.60
N LYS A 9 -9.87 0.99 -3.98
CA LYS A 9 -9.99 2.42 -4.26
C LYS A 9 -9.21 3.26 -3.25
N THR A 10 -9.08 2.76 -2.03
CA THR A 10 -8.35 3.45 -0.95
C THR A 10 -7.25 2.55 -0.38
N LEU A 11 -6.00 2.91 -0.61
CA LEU A 11 -4.83 2.21 -0.10
C LEU A 11 -4.26 2.96 1.10
N GLY A 12 -3.95 2.24 2.18
CA GLY A 12 -3.25 2.80 3.34
C GLY A 12 -1.81 2.29 3.39
N VAL A 13 -0.87 3.19 3.68
CA VAL A 13 0.48 2.83 4.10
C VAL A 13 0.66 3.31 5.54
N ASP A 14 0.87 2.37 6.45
CA ASP A 14 0.92 2.64 7.89
C ASP A 14 2.15 1.98 8.55
N GLU A 15 2.53 2.43 9.72
CA GLU A 15 3.56 1.81 10.55
C GLU A 15 2.96 1.24 11.84
N MET A 16 3.01 -0.08 12.00
CA MET A 16 2.43 -0.73 13.19
C MET A 16 3.36 -1.75 13.83
N LYS A 17 3.17 -1.94 15.14
CA LYS A 17 3.82 -3.02 15.91
C LYS A 17 3.05 -4.32 15.68
N VAL A 18 3.64 -5.21 14.90
CA VAL A 18 3.05 -6.53 14.61
C VAL A 18 3.44 -7.51 15.70
N LYS A 19 2.45 -8.21 16.27
CA LYS A 19 2.68 -9.22 17.31
C LYS A 19 3.67 -10.29 16.82
N GLY A 20 4.68 -10.59 17.64
CA GLY A 20 5.75 -11.54 17.29
C GLY A 20 6.88 -10.96 16.43
N ILE A 21 6.84 -9.67 16.09
CA ILE A 21 7.94 -8.97 15.43
C ILE A 21 8.48 -7.89 16.38
N ASN A 22 9.76 -7.99 16.75
CA ASN A 22 10.40 -7.06 17.68
C ASN A 22 10.78 -5.69 17.06
N ARG A 23 10.02 -5.23 16.06
CA ARG A 23 10.23 -3.96 15.35
C ARG A 23 8.94 -3.46 14.71
N ILE A 24 8.86 -2.14 14.56
CA ILE A 24 7.79 -1.49 13.80
C ILE A 24 7.91 -1.91 12.33
N CYS A 25 6.80 -2.36 11.76
CA CYS A 25 6.71 -2.75 10.36
C CYS A 25 5.88 -1.73 9.60
N THR A 26 6.19 -1.51 8.33
CA THR A 26 5.29 -0.78 7.44
C THR A 26 4.29 -1.78 6.84
N VAL A 27 3.04 -1.38 6.72
CA VAL A 27 1.93 -2.24 6.34
C VAL A 27 1.14 -1.56 5.24
N LEU A 28 0.80 -2.36 4.23
CA LEU A 28 -0.08 -1.96 3.14
C LEU A 28 -1.48 -2.46 3.44
N LEU A 29 -2.45 -1.56 3.41
CA LEU A 29 -3.83 -1.78 3.81
C LEU A 29 -4.77 -1.49 2.62
N ASP A 30 -5.80 -2.31 2.47
CA ASP A 30 -7.02 -1.97 1.75
C ASP A 30 -7.94 -1.31 2.78
N LEU A 31 -8.05 0.02 2.70
CA LEU A 31 -8.85 0.80 3.64
C LEU A 31 -10.35 0.69 3.34
N ASP A 32 -10.75 0.29 2.14
CA ASP A 32 -12.16 0.09 1.79
C ASP A 32 -12.75 -1.10 2.54
N ARG A 33 -11.91 -2.13 2.80
CA ARG A 33 -12.32 -3.37 3.49
C ARG A 33 -11.69 -3.56 4.86
N GLY A 34 -10.80 -2.66 5.28
CA GLY A 34 -10.03 -2.80 6.52
C GLY A 34 -9.10 -4.01 6.54
N LEU A 35 -8.55 -4.40 5.38
CA LEU A 35 -7.74 -5.61 5.22
C LEU A 35 -6.25 -5.30 5.08
N THR A 36 -5.40 -6.11 5.70
CA THR A 36 -3.96 -6.06 5.47
C THR A 36 -3.58 -6.78 4.17
N LEU A 37 -3.05 -6.04 3.22
CA LEU A 37 -2.55 -6.56 1.94
C LEU A 37 -1.12 -7.10 2.05
N GLY A 38 -0.32 -6.51 2.95
CA GLY A 38 0.94 -7.11 3.38
C GLY A 38 1.80 -6.23 4.27
N ILE A 39 2.92 -6.79 4.72
CA ILE A 39 3.76 -6.24 5.78
C ILE A 39 5.23 -6.24 5.32
N ILE A 40 5.91 -5.10 5.42
CA ILE A 40 7.36 -4.98 5.25
C ILE A 40 8.05 -4.79 6.61
N LYS A 41 8.94 -5.73 6.95
CA LYS A 41 9.72 -5.70 8.20
C LYS A 41 10.90 -4.73 8.17
N ARG A 42 11.34 -4.28 7.00
CA ARG A 42 12.35 -3.22 6.82
C ARG A 42 11.75 -2.17 5.92
N LYS A 43 11.87 -0.91 6.34
CA LYS A 43 11.35 0.26 5.65
C LYS A 43 12.33 0.69 4.56
N THR A 44 12.22 0.09 3.38
CA THR A 44 12.97 0.50 2.19
C THR A 44 12.03 0.65 1.01
N ALA A 45 12.31 1.60 0.12
CA ALA A 45 11.52 1.86 -1.09
C ALA A 45 11.32 0.58 -1.92
N ASP A 46 12.40 -0.15 -2.20
CA ASP A 46 12.34 -1.39 -3.00
C ASP A 46 11.42 -2.46 -2.40
N ARG A 47 11.33 -2.54 -1.06
CA ARG A 47 10.44 -3.48 -0.40
C ARG A 47 8.98 -3.08 -0.52
N LEU A 48 8.69 -1.78 -0.45
CA LEU A 48 7.35 -1.27 -0.68
C LEU A 48 6.92 -1.52 -2.14
N ARG A 49 7.76 -1.18 -3.12
CA ARG A 49 7.52 -1.47 -4.55
C ARG A 49 7.28 -2.95 -4.81
N THR A 50 8.13 -3.81 -4.25
CA THR A 50 7.97 -5.27 -4.35
C THR A 50 6.65 -5.74 -3.75
N LEU A 51 6.21 -5.15 -2.63
CA LEU A 51 4.94 -5.51 -2.01
C LEU A 51 3.76 -5.09 -2.89
N ILE A 52 3.76 -3.88 -3.44
CA ILE A 52 2.73 -3.38 -4.37
C ILE A 52 2.61 -4.30 -5.59
N LYS A 53 3.74 -4.68 -6.19
CA LYS A 53 3.77 -5.62 -7.32
C LYS A 53 3.14 -6.97 -6.96
N LYS A 54 3.48 -7.54 -5.80
CA LYS A 54 2.89 -8.80 -5.32
C LYS A 54 1.39 -8.70 -5.07
N VAL A 55 0.89 -7.55 -4.63
CA VAL A 55 -0.55 -7.31 -4.48
C VAL A 55 -1.23 -7.35 -5.85
N ARG A 56 -0.68 -6.68 -6.86
CA ARG A 56 -1.17 -6.73 -8.24
C ARG A 56 -1.14 -8.16 -8.83
N GLU A 57 -0.05 -8.90 -8.61
CA GLU A 57 0.10 -10.30 -9.06
C GLU A 57 -0.92 -11.26 -8.42
N LYS A 58 -1.43 -10.94 -7.23
CA LYS A 58 -2.51 -11.71 -6.56
C LYS A 58 -3.90 -11.45 -7.17
N GLY A 59 -4.01 -10.62 -8.20
CA GLY A 59 -5.27 -10.28 -8.86
C GLY A 59 -6.07 -9.20 -8.12
N ILE A 60 -5.38 -8.39 -7.30
CA ILE A 60 -5.96 -7.19 -6.69
C ILE A 60 -5.73 -6.03 -7.65
N ASN A 61 -6.81 -5.46 -8.16
CA ASN A 61 -6.77 -4.23 -8.94
C ASN A 61 -6.62 -3.04 -7.99
N LEU A 62 -5.71 -2.14 -8.32
CA LEU A 62 -5.60 -0.85 -7.68
C LEU A 62 -6.24 0.14 -8.64
N ASP A 63 -7.29 0.84 -8.19
CA ASP A 63 -8.09 1.75 -9.02
C ASP A 63 -7.20 2.81 -9.69
N PRO A 64 -7.47 3.21 -10.95
CA PRO A 64 -6.72 4.29 -11.60
C PRO A 64 -6.82 5.66 -10.89
N ASN A 65 -7.86 5.88 -10.07
CA ASN A 65 -8.05 7.04 -9.20
C ASN A 65 -7.79 6.70 -7.73
N LEU A 66 -6.81 5.82 -7.47
CA LEU A 66 -6.46 5.36 -6.12
C LEU A 66 -6.21 6.54 -5.17
N ILE A 67 -6.86 6.54 -4.02
CA ILE A 67 -6.50 7.40 -2.90
C ILE A 67 -5.46 6.63 -2.08
N VAL A 68 -4.28 7.21 -1.89
CA VAL A 68 -3.26 6.61 -1.03
C VAL A 68 -3.10 7.46 0.22
N ARG A 69 -3.33 6.87 1.38
CA ARG A 69 -3.08 7.52 2.67
C ARG A 69 -1.73 7.07 3.19
N ASP A 70 -0.74 7.94 3.10
CA ASP A 70 0.53 7.74 3.81
C ASP A 70 0.45 8.39 5.19
N LEU A 71 0.12 7.59 6.20
CA LEU A 71 -0.16 8.08 7.55
C LEU A 71 1.08 8.64 8.27
N TYR A 72 2.27 8.58 7.64
CA TYR A 72 3.52 9.09 8.19
C TYR A 72 4.28 10.04 7.27
N ASN A 73 3.78 10.36 6.07
CA ASN A 73 4.43 11.22 5.06
C ASN A 73 5.89 10.80 4.75
N LYS A 74 6.17 9.51 4.65
CA LYS A 74 7.52 8.95 4.39
C LYS A 74 7.67 8.30 3.02
N TRP A 75 6.56 8.00 2.37
CA TRP A 75 6.48 7.17 1.18
C TRP A 75 6.02 7.96 -0.05
N ASP A 76 5.71 9.24 0.08
CA ASP A 76 5.29 10.14 -1.01
C ASP A 76 6.04 9.92 -2.33
N THR A 77 7.38 9.95 -2.30
CA THR A 77 8.19 9.75 -3.52
C THR A 77 7.93 8.39 -4.16
N VAL A 78 7.96 7.32 -3.36
CA VAL A 78 7.78 5.95 -3.86
C VAL A 78 6.34 5.75 -4.37
N LEU A 79 5.36 6.33 -3.69
CA LEU A 79 3.95 6.24 -4.07
C LEU A 79 3.65 7.01 -5.36
N LYS A 80 4.19 8.23 -5.51
CA LYS A 80 4.09 9.00 -6.76
C LYS A 80 4.75 8.30 -7.93
N GLU A 81 5.90 7.65 -7.71
CA GLU A 81 6.57 6.87 -8.76
C GLU A 81 5.75 5.62 -9.18
N GLU A 82 5.11 4.93 -8.23
CA GLU A 82 4.38 3.68 -8.50
C GLU A 82 2.97 3.87 -9.07
N PHE A 83 2.35 5.02 -8.79
CA PHE A 83 0.97 5.30 -9.14
C PHE A 83 0.77 6.57 -9.98
N GLY A 84 1.82 7.37 -10.18
CA GLY A 84 1.78 8.65 -10.87
C GLY A 84 1.17 9.78 -10.03
N ASP A 85 1.10 10.97 -10.62
CA ASP A 85 0.54 12.17 -9.99
C ASP A 85 -0.99 12.13 -9.79
N ALA A 86 -1.66 11.08 -10.29
CA ALA A 86 -3.11 10.90 -10.19
C ALA A 86 -3.57 10.51 -8.77
N VAL A 87 -2.64 10.12 -7.89
CA VAL A 87 -2.96 9.72 -6.52
C VAL A 87 -3.12 10.94 -5.63
N THR A 88 -4.28 11.04 -4.99
CA THR A 88 -4.47 11.96 -3.87
C THR A 88 -3.79 11.36 -2.64
N ILE A 89 -2.68 11.97 -2.22
CA ILE A 89 -2.03 11.66 -0.94
C ILE A 89 -2.74 12.46 0.15
N ALA A 90 -3.61 11.79 0.89
CA ALA A 90 -4.27 12.40 2.03
C ALA A 90 -3.31 12.32 3.24
N VAL A 91 -2.91 13.50 3.71
CA VAL A 91 -2.17 13.69 4.96
C VAL A 91 -3.18 13.99 6.06
N ASP A 92 -3.24 13.16 7.10
CA ASP A 92 -3.94 13.52 8.36
C ASP A 92 -3.02 14.35 9.26
#